data_AF-A0A5B0HMH2-F1
#
_entry.id   AF-A0A5B0HMH2-F1
#
_cell.length_a   1.000
_cell.length_b   1.000
_cell.length_c   1.000
_cell.angle_alpha   90.00
_cell.angle_beta   90.00
_cell.angle_gamma   90.00
#
_symmetry.space_group_name_H-M   'P 1'
#
loop_
_entity.id
_entity.type
_entity.pdbx_description
1 polymer ?
#
loop_
_entity_poly.entity_id
_entity_poly.type
_entity_poly.pdbx_seq_one_letter_code
_entity_poly.pdbx_strand_id
1 'polypeptide(L)'
;MAWADILPVLERVAPTIATVAGTPLLGGAVAALEVAFGLTPKPDTSLDARQDAVAHAVSGSTPEQLAAIRKADQDYATRMAEAGFKDKETIAQLALAETQTYVSDTQDARRANAANVRVFWLGIVVLCTFATMSVGSLYGAYALLTGAMPLKDAALVGMVAGFVGTIIGYVAANATQVISFYFGSSKGSEQKSEAMATAFTQAFGGNPAPVTAKVATAG
;
A
#
# COMPACT_ATOMS: atom_id res chain seq x y z
N MET A 1 46.23 6.28 -29.18
CA MET A 1 44.93 6.33 -29.87
C MET A 1 43.92 6.76 -28.83
N ALA A 2 42.98 7.61 -29.21
CA ALA A 2 41.92 8.01 -28.30
C ALA A 2 40.86 6.89 -28.20
N TRP A 3 40.12 6.87 -27.10
CA TRP A 3 38.98 5.96 -26.92
C TRP A 3 37.99 5.96 -28.09
N ALA A 4 37.75 7.12 -28.69
CA ALA A 4 36.85 7.27 -29.83
C ALA A 4 37.31 6.45 -31.06
N ASP A 5 38.63 6.26 -31.24
CA ASP A 5 39.20 5.58 -32.41
C ASP A 5 38.92 4.07 -32.39
N ILE A 6 38.70 3.49 -31.21
CA ILE A 6 38.44 2.05 -31.03
C ILE A 6 36.95 1.70 -30.96
N LEU A 7 36.05 2.69 -30.85
CA LEU A 7 34.60 2.45 -30.81
C LEU A 7 34.08 1.64 -32.00
N PRO A 8 34.49 1.89 -33.26
CA PRO A 8 34.01 1.08 -34.39
C PRO A 8 34.44 -0.39 -34.33
N VAL A 9 35.54 -0.70 -33.63
CA VAL A 9 36.01 -2.06 -33.39
C VAL A 9 35.17 -2.69 -32.28
N LEU A 10 34.95 -1.96 -31.19
CA LEU A 10 34.11 -2.42 -30.08
C LEU A 10 32.66 -2.64 -30.52
N GLU A 11 32.07 -1.81 -31.37
CA GLU A 11 30.72 -2.02 -31.90
C GLU A 11 30.54 -3.39 -32.58
N ARG A 12 31.62 -3.92 -33.20
CA ARG A 12 31.58 -5.22 -33.90
C ARG A 12 31.88 -6.40 -33.00
N VAL A 13 32.77 -6.23 -32.02
CA VAL A 13 33.33 -7.33 -31.21
C VAL A 13 32.75 -7.37 -29.79
N ALA A 14 32.38 -6.20 -29.26
CA ALA A 14 31.87 -5.98 -27.91
C ALA A 14 30.75 -4.91 -27.91
N PRO A 15 29.58 -5.21 -28.52
CA PRO A 15 28.51 -4.24 -28.71
C PRO A 15 27.93 -3.72 -27.39
N THR A 16 27.85 -4.54 -26.33
CA THR A 16 27.33 -4.10 -25.03
C THR A 16 28.23 -3.05 -24.40
N ILE A 17 29.54 -3.27 -24.43
CA ILE A 17 30.55 -2.33 -23.95
C ILE A 17 30.55 -1.05 -24.79
N ALA A 18 30.34 -1.16 -26.10
CA ALA A 18 30.20 0.00 -26.98
C ALA A 18 28.94 0.83 -26.67
N THR A 19 27.79 0.20 -26.38
CA THR A 19 26.53 0.92 -26.09
C THR A 19 26.60 1.75 -24.79
N VAL A 20 27.44 1.37 -23.85
CA VAL A 20 27.63 2.12 -22.61
C VAL A 20 28.72 3.20 -22.73
N ALA A 21 29.38 3.32 -23.88
CA ALA A 21 30.29 4.43 -24.17
C ALA A 21 29.55 5.77 -24.12
N GLY A 22 30.09 6.70 -23.33
CA GLY A 22 29.46 8.01 -23.08
C GLY A 22 28.34 7.98 -22.02
N THR A 23 28.04 6.82 -21.42
CA THR A 23 27.09 6.72 -20.30
C THR A 23 27.84 6.64 -18.96
N PRO A 24 27.18 6.92 -17.81
CA PRO A 24 27.79 6.74 -16.49
C PRO A 24 28.29 5.31 -16.19
N LEU A 25 27.81 4.32 -16.95
CA LEU A 25 28.19 2.91 -16.80
C LEU A 25 29.53 2.57 -17.48
N LEU A 26 30.11 3.51 -18.23
CA LEU A 26 31.36 3.32 -18.96
C LEU A 26 32.52 2.84 -18.07
N GLY A 27 32.56 3.29 -16.81
CA GLY A 27 33.59 2.85 -15.85
C GLY A 27 33.61 1.34 -15.62
N GLY A 28 32.44 0.69 -15.59
CA GLY A 28 32.33 -0.76 -15.48
C GLY A 28 32.74 -1.49 -16.76
N ALA A 29 32.44 -0.90 -17.92
CA ALA A 29 32.84 -1.41 -19.23
C ALA A 29 34.37 -1.36 -19.43
N VAL A 30 35.00 -0.25 -19.07
CA VAL A 30 36.46 -0.08 -19.10
C VAL A 30 37.13 -1.09 -18.15
N ALA A 31 36.59 -1.30 -16.95
CA ALA A 31 37.09 -2.31 -16.03
C ALA A 31 36.99 -3.75 -16.59
N ALA A 32 35.92 -4.08 -17.31
CA ALA A 32 35.77 -5.39 -17.95
C ALA A 32 36.84 -5.63 -19.03
N LEU A 33 37.15 -4.61 -19.84
CA LEU A 33 38.21 -4.69 -20.84
C LEU A 33 39.60 -4.75 -20.19
N GLU A 34 39.84 -3.99 -19.13
CA GLU A 34 41.10 -4.05 -18.38
C GLU A 34 41.39 -5.47 -17.86
N VAL A 35 40.38 -6.14 -17.31
CA VAL A 35 40.50 -7.55 -16.88
C VAL A 35 40.82 -8.45 -18.08
N ALA A 36 40.19 -8.24 -19.24
CA ALA A 36 40.43 -9.02 -20.45
C ALA A 36 41.88 -8.88 -20.97
N PHE A 37 42.46 -7.69 -20.82
CA PHE A 37 43.84 -7.39 -21.22
C PHE A 37 44.86 -7.55 -20.09
N GLY A 38 44.44 -7.93 -18.88
CA GLY A 38 45.33 -8.02 -17.70
C GLY A 38 45.89 -6.67 -17.23
N LEU A 39 45.24 -5.57 -17.59
CA LEU A 39 45.61 -4.23 -17.15
C LEU A 39 45.10 -4.01 -15.73
N THR A 40 45.97 -3.60 -14.81
CA THR A 40 45.57 -3.22 -13.44
C THR A 40 45.82 -1.73 -13.26
N PRO A 41 44.78 -0.89 -13.25
CA PRO A 41 44.93 0.53 -12.99
C PRO A 41 45.43 0.77 -11.57
N LYS A 42 46.26 1.79 -11.39
CA LYS A 42 46.59 2.26 -10.05
C LYS A 42 45.33 2.91 -9.43
N PRO A 43 45.19 2.89 -8.09
CA PRO A 43 44.00 3.39 -7.39
C PRO A 43 43.58 4.83 -7.74
N ASP A 44 44.52 5.65 -8.21
CA ASP A 44 44.35 7.09 -8.49
C ASP A 44 44.31 7.41 -9.99
N THR A 45 44.10 6.41 -10.84
CA THR A 45 44.08 6.60 -12.30
C THR A 45 42.71 7.12 -12.74
N SER A 46 42.67 8.27 -13.42
CA SER A 46 41.43 8.83 -13.97
C SER A 46 40.80 7.89 -15.01
N LEU A 47 39.49 7.99 -15.20
CA LEU A 47 38.77 7.18 -16.18
C LEU A 47 39.30 7.42 -17.61
N ASP A 48 39.65 8.66 -17.94
CA ASP A 48 40.19 9.02 -19.25
C ASP A 48 41.55 8.33 -19.50
N ALA A 49 42.45 8.34 -18.51
CA ALA A 49 43.74 7.66 -18.62
C ALA A 49 43.60 6.13 -18.72
N ARG A 50 42.57 5.57 -18.07
CA ARG A 50 42.22 4.14 -18.19
C ARG A 50 41.67 3.80 -19.57
N GLN A 51 40.78 4.64 -20.11
CA GLN A 51 40.27 4.50 -21.46
C GLN A 51 41.39 4.55 -22.51
N ASP A 52 42.34 5.47 -22.35
CA ASP A 52 43.49 5.56 -23.25
C ASP A 52 44.37 4.30 -23.17
N ALA A 53 44.62 3.77 -21.97
CA ALA A 53 45.37 2.53 -21.80
C ALA A 53 44.68 1.33 -22.49
N VAL A 54 43.36 1.23 -22.36
CA VAL A 54 42.57 0.21 -23.06
C VAL A 54 42.56 0.44 -24.56
N ALA A 55 42.43 1.68 -25.04
CA ALA A 55 42.46 2.00 -26.46
C ALA A 55 43.79 1.59 -27.12
N HIS A 56 44.90 1.80 -26.40
CA HIS A 56 46.20 1.31 -26.82
C HIS A 56 46.27 -0.22 -26.90
N ALA A 57 45.73 -0.94 -25.92
CA ALA A 57 45.70 -2.40 -25.94
C ALA A 57 44.82 -2.97 -27.07
N VAL A 58 43.68 -2.33 -27.35
CA VAL A 58 42.75 -2.76 -28.41
C VAL A 58 43.33 -2.53 -29.81
N SER A 59 44.11 -1.46 -30.01
CA SER A 59 44.68 -1.12 -31.33
C SER A 59 45.67 -2.15 -31.88
N GLY A 60 46.30 -2.95 -31.02
CA GLY A 60 47.27 -4.00 -31.37
C GLY A 60 46.73 -5.42 -31.16
N SER A 61 45.42 -5.60 -31.04
CA SER A 61 44.80 -6.88 -30.67
C SER A 61 45.14 -8.01 -31.64
N THR A 62 45.65 -9.11 -31.10
CA THR A 62 45.68 -10.42 -31.78
C THR A 62 44.28 -11.02 -31.88
N PRO A 63 44.02 -11.97 -32.80
CA PRO A 63 42.74 -12.68 -32.88
C PRO A 63 42.28 -13.30 -31.57
N GLU A 64 43.22 -13.81 -30.77
CA GLU A 64 42.98 -14.38 -29.45
C GLU A 64 42.53 -13.31 -28.45
N GLN A 65 43.11 -12.10 -28.53
CA GLN A 65 42.69 -10.96 -27.72
C GLN A 65 41.32 -10.41 -28.15
N LEU A 66 40.99 -10.43 -29.44
CA LEU A 66 39.64 -10.11 -29.92
C LEU A 66 38.59 -11.09 -29.37
N ALA A 67 38.94 -12.37 -29.25
CA ALA A 67 38.09 -13.36 -28.59
C ALA A 67 37.93 -13.07 -27.08
N ALA A 68 39.00 -12.63 -26.41
CA ALA A 68 38.95 -12.21 -25.01
C ALA A 68 38.06 -10.97 -24.80
N ILE A 69 38.12 -9.97 -25.68
CA ILE A 69 37.23 -8.81 -25.68
C ILE A 69 35.77 -9.23 -25.82
N ARG A 70 35.48 -10.15 -26.75
CA ARG A 70 34.13 -10.67 -26.96
C ARG A 70 33.60 -11.42 -25.73
N LYS A 71 34.46 -12.18 -25.06
CA LYS A 71 34.12 -12.84 -23.80
C LYS A 71 33.83 -11.82 -22.69
N ALA A 72 34.66 -10.78 -22.58
CA ALA A 72 34.45 -9.71 -21.61
C ALA A 72 33.13 -8.96 -21.84
N ASP A 73 32.72 -8.77 -23.10
CA ASP A 73 31.41 -8.21 -23.44
C ASP A 73 30.26 -9.09 -22.97
N GLN A 74 30.35 -10.41 -23.18
CA GLN A 74 29.34 -11.38 -22.74
C GLN A 74 29.23 -11.42 -21.20
N ASP A 75 30.36 -11.44 -20.51
CA ASP A 75 30.40 -11.43 -19.04
C ASP A 75 29.88 -10.10 -18.47
N TYR A 76 30.13 -8.98 -19.16
CA TYR A 76 29.60 -7.67 -18.81
C TYR A 76 28.09 -7.60 -19.05
N ALA A 77 27.60 -8.07 -20.19
CA ALA A 77 26.18 -8.15 -20.51
C ALA A 77 25.41 -9.01 -19.51
N THR A 78 25.98 -10.14 -19.09
CA THR A 78 25.38 -11.02 -18.08
C THR A 78 25.26 -10.32 -16.73
N ARG A 79 26.33 -9.65 -16.28
CA ARG A 79 26.30 -8.88 -15.02
C ARG A 79 25.31 -7.71 -15.07
N MET A 80 25.22 -7.02 -16.21
CA MET A 80 24.25 -5.96 -16.42
C MET A 80 22.81 -6.48 -16.39
N ALA A 81 22.56 -7.64 -17.00
CA ALA A 81 21.26 -8.28 -16.95
C ALA A 81 20.91 -8.71 -15.51
N GLU A 82 21.82 -9.37 -14.79
CA GLU A 82 21.66 -9.77 -13.40
C GLU A 82 21.36 -8.58 -12.47
N ALA A 83 22.08 -7.47 -12.63
CA ALA A 83 21.81 -6.24 -11.87
C ALA A 83 20.41 -5.70 -12.17
N GLY A 84 20.02 -5.64 -13.45
CA GLY A 84 18.68 -5.21 -13.84
C GLY A 84 17.56 -6.13 -13.34
N PHE A 85 17.81 -7.43 -13.18
CA PHE A 85 16.86 -8.36 -12.54
C PHE A 85 16.73 -8.10 -11.04
N LYS A 86 17.84 -7.88 -10.33
CA LYS A 86 17.83 -7.54 -8.90
C LYS A 86 17.09 -6.23 -8.63
N ASP A 87 17.25 -5.24 -9.50
CA ASP A 87 16.53 -3.97 -9.38
C ASP A 87 15.03 -4.17 -9.55
N LYS A 88 14.59 -4.95 -10.55
CA LYS A 88 13.17 -5.27 -10.76
C LYS A 88 12.57 -6.03 -9.58
N GLU A 89 13.29 -7.00 -9.04
CA GLU A 89 12.85 -7.75 -7.86
C GLU A 89 12.73 -6.84 -6.64
N THR A 90 13.73 -5.98 -6.42
CA THR A 90 13.73 -5.01 -5.31
C THR A 90 12.57 -4.03 -5.42
N ILE A 91 12.30 -3.50 -6.63
CA ILE A 91 11.15 -2.62 -6.88
C ILE A 91 9.83 -3.37 -6.62
N ALA A 92 9.71 -4.62 -7.03
CA ALA A 92 8.52 -5.43 -6.76
C ALA A 92 8.33 -5.68 -5.25
N GLN A 93 9.40 -5.97 -4.52
CA GLN A 93 9.37 -6.14 -3.07
C GLN A 93 8.98 -4.83 -2.35
N LEU A 94 9.50 -3.69 -2.78
CA LEU A 94 9.12 -2.37 -2.28
C LEU A 94 7.63 -2.08 -2.50
N ALA A 95 7.11 -2.38 -3.69
CA ALA A 95 5.69 -2.20 -4.00
C ALA A 95 4.78 -3.10 -3.12
N LEU A 96 5.20 -4.33 -2.85
CA LEU A 96 4.49 -5.23 -1.93
C LEU A 96 4.53 -4.71 -0.49
N ALA A 97 5.69 -4.20 -0.04
CA ALA A 97 5.84 -3.64 1.30
C ALA A 97 4.98 -2.38 1.51
N GLU A 98 4.90 -1.51 0.50
CA GLU A 98 4.02 -0.33 0.51
C GLU A 98 2.55 -0.74 0.61
N THR A 99 2.14 -1.73 -0.21
CA THR A 99 0.77 -2.26 -0.17
C THR A 99 0.45 -2.87 1.19
N GLN A 100 1.36 -3.65 1.76
CA GLN A 100 1.19 -4.27 3.07
C GLN A 100 1.07 -3.21 4.17
N THR A 101 1.88 -2.16 4.11
CA THR A 101 1.84 -1.05 5.07
C THR A 101 0.49 -0.33 4.99
N TYR A 102 0.03 0.00 3.78
CA TYR A 102 -1.28 0.64 3.56
C TYR A 102 -2.45 -0.21 4.06
N VAL A 103 -2.43 -1.52 3.78
CA VAL A 103 -3.44 -2.45 4.25
C VAL A 103 -3.41 -2.56 5.78
N SER A 104 -2.22 -2.61 6.39
CA SER A 104 -2.09 -2.68 7.85
C SER A 104 -2.60 -1.41 8.55
N ASP A 105 -2.29 -0.23 8.02
CA ASP A 105 -2.73 1.06 8.56
C ASP A 105 -4.26 1.21 8.45
N THR A 106 -4.83 0.88 7.29
CA THR A 106 -6.28 0.90 7.10
C THR A 106 -7.02 -0.13 7.97
N GLN A 107 -6.43 -1.29 8.23
CA GLN A 107 -6.99 -2.27 9.15
C GLN A 107 -6.94 -1.81 10.61
N ASP A 108 -5.83 -1.20 11.04
CA ASP A 108 -5.69 -0.70 12.41
C ASP A 108 -6.63 0.48 12.67
N ALA A 109 -6.75 1.41 11.71
CA ALA A 109 -7.74 2.49 11.76
C ALA A 109 -9.18 1.96 11.87
N ARG A 110 -9.52 0.86 11.18
CA ARG A 110 -10.83 0.21 11.29
C ARG A 110 -11.04 -0.43 12.66
N ARG A 111 -10.05 -1.15 13.19
CA ARG A 111 -10.11 -1.78 14.52
C ARG A 111 -10.23 -0.76 15.64
N ALA A 112 -9.46 0.32 15.58
CA ALA A 112 -9.52 1.40 16.56
C ALA A 112 -10.90 2.06 16.63
N ASN A 113 -11.63 2.18 15.52
CA ASN A 113 -12.96 2.78 15.50
C ASN A 113 -14.09 1.78 15.82
N ALA A 114 -13.97 0.51 15.41
CA ALA A 114 -15.00 -0.51 15.64
C ALA A 114 -15.07 -1.00 17.10
N ALA A 115 -13.95 -1.02 17.83
CA ALA A 115 -13.87 -1.50 19.21
C ALA A 115 -14.20 -0.45 20.29
N ASN A 116 -14.44 0.80 19.91
CA ASN A 116 -14.63 1.88 20.87
C ASN A 116 -16.05 1.88 21.47
N VAL A 117 -16.20 1.30 22.66
CA VAL A 117 -17.42 1.33 23.51
C VAL A 117 -17.98 2.75 23.70
N ARG A 118 -17.13 3.77 23.62
CA ARG A 118 -17.53 5.18 23.71
C ARG A 118 -18.42 5.61 22.53
N VAL A 119 -18.14 5.12 21.32
CA VAL A 119 -18.97 5.40 20.14
C VAL A 119 -20.34 4.72 20.28
N PHE A 120 -20.41 3.58 20.99
CA PHE A 120 -21.66 2.84 21.17
C PHE A 120 -22.59 3.59 22.13
N TRP A 121 -22.04 4.06 23.24
CA TRP A 121 -22.76 4.92 24.17
C TRP A 121 -23.16 6.26 23.53
N LEU A 122 -22.31 6.86 22.69
CA LEU A 122 -22.66 8.08 21.95
C LEU A 122 -23.84 7.84 21.01
N GLY A 123 -23.87 6.69 20.32
CA GLY A 123 -25.00 6.28 19.50
C GLY A 123 -26.30 6.10 20.30
N ILE A 124 -26.23 5.48 21.48
CA ILE A 124 -27.37 5.36 22.41
C ILE A 124 -27.88 6.74 22.83
N VAL A 125 -26.99 7.66 23.21
CA VAL A 125 -27.38 9.01 23.64
C VAL A 125 -28.09 9.78 22.52
N VAL A 126 -27.59 9.69 21.28
CA VAL A 126 -28.23 10.31 20.11
C VAL A 126 -29.63 9.72 19.86
N LEU A 127 -29.78 8.39 19.94
CA LEU A 127 -31.06 7.72 19.78
C LEU A 127 -32.06 8.06 20.90
N CYS A 128 -31.60 8.13 22.16
CA CYS A 128 -32.44 8.54 23.27
C CYS A 128 -32.91 10.00 23.13
N THR A 129 -32.03 10.89 22.65
CA THR A 129 -32.38 12.29 22.40
C THR A 129 -33.43 12.40 21.29
N PHE A 130 -33.27 11.64 20.20
CA PHE A 130 -34.25 11.55 19.12
C PHE A 130 -35.62 11.02 19.59
N ALA A 131 -35.62 9.92 20.35
CA ALA A 131 -36.83 9.33 20.89
C ALA A 131 -37.55 10.32 21.83
N THR A 132 -36.81 11.00 22.70
CA THR A 132 -37.36 12.01 23.61
C THR A 132 -37.97 13.19 22.84
N MET A 133 -37.29 13.70 21.81
CA MET A 133 -37.84 14.77 20.97
C MET A 133 -39.08 14.34 20.20
N SER A 134 -39.09 13.13 19.64
CA SER A 134 -40.23 12.59 18.88
C SER A 134 -41.46 12.40 19.78
N VAL A 135 -41.27 11.86 20.98
CA VAL A 135 -42.33 11.71 21.99
C VAL A 135 -42.82 13.09 22.45
N GLY A 136 -41.91 14.04 22.70
CA GLY A 136 -42.25 15.41 23.07
C GLY A 136 -43.06 16.14 22.00
N SER A 137 -42.72 15.97 20.72
CA SER A 137 -43.48 16.57 19.61
C SER A 137 -44.84 15.92 19.40
N LEU A 138 -44.94 14.59 19.55
CA LEU A 138 -46.22 13.87 19.48
C LEU A 138 -47.14 14.27 20.63
N TYR A 139 -46.59 14.39 21.85
CA TYR A 139 -47.32 14.88 23.01
C TYR A 139 -47.76 16.34 22.84
N GLY A 140 -46.88 17.21 22.32
CA GLY A 140 -47.21 18.60 22.03
C GLY A 140 -48.32 18.74 20.98
N ALA A 141 -48.28 17.94 19.90
CA ALA A 141 -49.33 17.89 18.90
C ALA A 141 -50.66 17.38 19.50
N TYR A 142 -50.61 16.34 20.34
CA TYR A 142 -51.78 15.83 21.05
C TYR A 142 -52.39 16.88 22.00
N ALA A 143 -51.56 17.60 22.76
CA ALA A 143 -52.00 18.67 23.67
C ALA A 143 -52.60 19.88 22.93
N LEU A 144 -52.09 20.19 21.73
CA LEU A 144 -52.66 21.21 20.85
C LEU A 144 -54.03 20.79 20.30
N LEU A 145 -54.18 19.53 19.84
CA LEU A 145 -55.43 19.01 19.29
C LEU A 145 -56.53 18.81 20.33
N THR A 146 -56.16 18.54 21.59
CA THR A 146 -57.12 18.37 22.70
C THR A 146 -57.48 19.69 23.40
N GLY A 147 -56.96 20.82 22.93
CA GLY A 147 -57.29 22.16 23.44
C GLY A 147 -56.65 22.50 24.79
N ALA A 148 -55.66 21.72 25.24
CA ALA A 148 -54.99 21.91 26.53
C ALA A 148 -53.98 23.08 26.54
N MET A 149 -53.64 23.65 25.38
CA MET A 149 -52.75 24.80 25.25
C MET A 149 -53.52 26.02 24.70
N PRO A 150 -53.49 27.19 25.38
CA PRO A 150 -54.16 28.39 24.88
C PRO A 150 -53.45 28.91 23.62
N LEU A 151 -54.07 28.70 22.46
CA LEU A 151 -53.62 29.21 21.17
C LEU A 151 -53.82 30.73 21.12
N LYS A 152 -52.76 31.49 21.39
CA LYS A 152 -52.80 32.96 21.31
C LYS A 152 -52.70 33.48 19.87
N ASP A 153 -52.02 32.75 18.98
CA ASP A 153 -51.85 33.13 17.58
C ASP A 153 -51.56 31.88 16.70
N ALA A 154 -52.42 31.61 15.72
CA ALA A 154 -52.29 30.45 14.84
C ALA A 154 -51.06 30.55 13.91
N ALA A 155 -50.64 31.77 13.55
CA ALA A 155 -49.45 31.99 12.73
C ALA A 155 -48.16 31.62 13.50
N LEU A 156 -48.11 31.93 14.80
CA LEU A 156 -46.99 31.61 15.68
C LEU A 156 -46.88 30.09 15.90
N VAL A 157 -48.01 29.40 16.03
CA VAL A 157 -48.06 27.93 16.17
C VAL A 157 -47.58 27.23 14.90
N GLY A 158 -47.97 27.72 13.72
CA GLY A 158 -47.47 27.21 12.44
C GLY A 158 -45.95 27.37 12.28
N MET A 159 -45.40 28.53 12.66
CA MET A 159 -43.95 28.76 12.65
C MET A 159 -43.20 27.85 13.63
N VAL A 160 -43.70 27.70 14.87
CA VAL A 160 -43.08 26.82 15.88
C VAL A 160 -43.17 25.36 15.47
N ALA A 161 -44.29 24.90 14.93
CA ALA A 161 -44.44 23.54 14.43
C ALA A 161 -43.50 23.25 13.24
N GLY A 162 -43.33 24.20 12.33
CA GLY A 162 -42.38 24.10 11.22
C GLY A 162 -40.93 24.00 11.70
N PHE A 163 -40.53 24.81 12.68
CA PHE A 163 -39.20 24.77 13.28
C PHE A 163 -38.94 23.48 14.07
N VAL A 164 -39.93 23.01 14.82
CA VAL A 164 -39.84 21.72 15.52
C VAL A 164 -39.71 20.57 14.51
N GLY A 165 -40.47 20.61 13.41
CA GLY A 165 -40.38 19.63 12.33
C GLY A 165 -39.00 19.57 11.66
N THR A 166 -38.35 20.71 11.43
CA THR A 166 -37.00 20.74 10.84
C THR A 166 -35.93 20.19 11.80
N ILE A 167 -36.01 20.48 13.11
CA ILE A 167 -35.08 19.90 14.08
C ILE A 167 -35.30 18.38 14.19
N ILE A 168 -36.54 17.91 14.25
CA ILE A 168 -36.84 16.47 14.27
C ILE A 168 -36.30 15.79 13.02
N GLY A 169 -36.50 16.40 11.84
CA GLY A 169 -35.96 15.90 10.57
C GLY A 169 -34.43 15.80 10.59
N TYR A 170 -33.75 16.82 11.11
CA TYR A 170 -32.29 16.80 11.26
C TYR A 170 -31.82 15.69 12.21
N VAL A 171 -32.46 15.52 13.36
CA VAL A 171 -32.09 14.47 14.32
C VAL A 171 -32.40 13.08 13.76
N ALA A 172 -33.51 12.90 13.02
CA ALA A 172 -33.82 11.64 12.34
C ALA A 172 -32.75 11.25 11.30
N ALA A 173 -32.25 12.22 10.54
CA ALA A 173 -31.18 12.00 9.56
C ALA A 173 -29.87 11.56 10.24
N ASN A 174 -29.48 12.23 11.33
CA ASN A 174 -28.29 11.85 12.11
C ASN A 174 -28.45 10.48 12.79
N ALA A 175 -29.65 10.16 13.32
CA ALA A 175 -29.94 8.85 13.89
C ALA A 175 -29.81 7.73 12.84
N THR A 176 -30.28 7.97 11.61
CA THR A 176 -30.15 7.02 10.49
C THR A 176 -28.68 6.77 10.11
N GLN A 177 -27.84 7.81 10.16
CA GLN A 177 -26.39 7.66 9.95
C GLN A 177 -25.73 6.81 11.04
N VAL A 178 -26.11 7.01 12.31
CA VAL A 178 -25.61 6.19 13.44
C VAL A 178 -26.02 4.72 13.29
N ILE A 179 -27.30 4.47 12.97
CA ILE A 179 -27.80 3.11 12.70
C ILE A 179 -27.02 2.48 11.54
N SER A 180 -26.79 3.22 10.45
CA SER A 180 -26.04 2.74 9.28
C SER A 180 -24.57 2.44 9.60
N PHE A 181 -23.93 3.23 10.47
CA PHE A 181 -22.57 2.97 10.93
C PHE A 181 -22.49 1.68 11.76
N TYR A 182 -23.42 1.49 12.70
CA TYR A 182 -23.45 0.34 13.59
C TYR A 182 -23.81 -0.97 12.90
N PHE A 183 -24.90 -0.96 12.12
CA PHE A 183 -25.44 -2.16 11.48
C PHE A 183 -24.90 -2.37 10.05
N GLY A 184 -24.31 -1.35 9.42
CA GLY A 184 -23.86 -1.40 8.03
C GLY A 184 -22.37 -1.68 7.82
N SER A 185 -21.43 -1.14 8.61
CA SER A 185 -20.00 -1.21 8.26
C SER A 185 -19.05 -1.81 9.30
N SER A 186 -19.32 -1.69 10.61
CA SER A 186 -18.33 -2.08 11.63
C SER A 186 -18.58 -3.45 12.28
N LYS A 187 -19.79 -3.74 12.78
CA LYS A 187 -20.08 -5.02 13.45
C LYS A 187 -20.36 -6.17 12.47
N GLY A 188 -20.99 -5.87 11.33
CA GLY A 188 -21.34 -6.86 10.32
C GLY A 188 -20.15 -7.38 9.51
N SER A 189 -19.08 -6.59 9.38
CA SER A 189 -17.87 -6.98 8.66
C SER A 189 -16.96 -7.87 9.50
N GLU A 190 -16.86 -7.63 10.81
CA GLU A 190 -16.16 -8.51 11.76
C GLU A 190 -16.80 -9.90 11.82
N GLN A 191 -18.12 -9.99 12.03
CA GLN A 191 -18.83 -11.28 12.08
C GLN A 191 -18.74 -12.07 10.77
N LYS A 192 -18.80 -11.40 9.61
CA LYS A 192 -18.61 -12.07 8.31
C LYS A 192 -17.18 -12.55 8.13
N SER A 193 -16.19 -11.76 8.55
CA SER A 193 -14.78 -12.13 8.44
C SER A 193 -14.44 -13.30 9.36
N GLU A 194 -14.99 -13.32 10.58
CA GLU A 194 -14.83 -14.42 11.54
C GLU A 194 -15.58 -15.68 11.10
N ALA A 195 -16.80 -15.54 10.55
CA ALA A 195 -17.53 -16.65 9.95
C ALA A 195 -16.79 -17.24 8.73
N MET A 196 -16.19 -16.39 7.89
CA MET A 196 -15.36 -16.85 6.77
C MET A 196 -14.06 -17.50 7.23
N ALA A 197 -13.39 -16.96 8.25
CA ALA A 197 -12.20 -17.57 8.84
C ALA A 197 -12.53 -18.94 9.46
N THR A 198 -13.64 -19.03 10.21
CA THR A 198 -14.14 -20.27 10.80
C THR A 198 -14.50 -21.28 9.72
N ALA A 199 -15.21 -20.87 8.67
CA ALA A 199 -15.56 -21.73 7.53
C ALA A 199 -14.32 -22.22 6.78
N PHE A 200 -13.30 -21.36 6.62
CA PHE A 200 -12.03 -21.72 6.02
C PHE A 200 -11.26 -22.72 6.88
N THR A 201 -11.17 -22.50 8.20
CA THR A 201 -10.58 -23.46 9.14
C THR A 201 -11.36 -24.77 9.14
N GLN A 202 -12.68 -24.75 9.10
CA GLN A 202 -13.50 -25.97 9.06
C GLN A 202 -13.35 -26.73 7.73
N ALA A 203 -13.16 -26.03 6.62
CA ALA A 203 -13.02 -26.63 5.29
C ALA A 203 -11.60 -27.15 5.00
N PHE A 204 -10.56 -26.51 5.54
CA PHE A 204 -9.17 -26.80 5.17
C PHE A 204 -8.23 -27.10 6.35
N GLY A 205 -8.61 -26.75 7.58
CA GLY A 205 -7.86 -27.02 8.81
C GLY A 205 -8.53 -28.15 9.61
N GLY A 206 -8.09 -29.39 9.37
CA GLY A 206 -8.65 -30.59 10.00
C GLY A 206 -9.07 -30.42 11.47
N ASN A 207 -10.29 -30.87 11.75
CA ASN A 207 -10.99 -30.93 13.03
C ASN A 207 -10.05 -30.95 14.27
N PRO A 208 -9.92 -29.85 15.05
CA PRO A 208 -9.33 -29.96 16.37
C PRO A 208 -10.27 -30.82 17.22
N ALA A 209 -9.73 -31.90 17.79
CA ALA A 209 -10.46 -32.85 18.62
C ALA A 209 -11.29 -32.14 19.69
N PRO A 210 -12.49 -32.65 20.03
CA PRO A 210 -13.33 -32.04 21.05
C PRO A 210 -12.57 -32.02 22.38
N VAL A 211 -12.38 -30.82 22.93
CA VAL A 211 -11.93 -30.66 24.32
C VAL A 211 -13.04 -31.23 25.19
N THR A 212 -12.86 -32.48 25.59
CA THR A 212 -13.77 -33.18 26.49
C THR A 212 -13.72 -32.50 27.85
N ALA A 213 -14.88 -32.00 28.26
CA ALA A 213 -15.13 -31.55 29.61
C ALA A 213 -14.74 -32.65 30.61
N LYS A 214 -13.83 -32.33 31.53
CA LYS A 214 -13.69 -33.11 32.76
C LYS A 214 -14.39 -32.34 33.87
N VAL A 215 -15.65 -32.72 34.10
CA VAL A 215 -16.33 -32.55 35.38
C VAL A 215 -15.43 -33.19 36.45
N ALA A 216 -14.99 -32.40 37.41
CA ALA A 216 -14.38 -32.87 38.64
C ALA A 216 -15.10 -32.19 39.80
N THR A 217 -16.18 -32.84 40.24
CA THR A 217 -16.66 -32.83 41.62
C THR A 217 -15.54 -33.29 42.56
N ALA A 218 -15.21 -32.52 43.60
CA ALA A 218 -14.89 -32.97 44.96
C ALA A 218 -14.22 -31.83 45.76
N GLY A 219 -14.80 -31.49 46.93
CA GLY A 219 -14.21 -30.63 47.95
C GLY A 219 -15.17 -29.58 48.46
#